data_AF-A0AAE4SBI9-F1
#
_entry.id   AF-A0AAE4SBI9-F1
#
_cell.length_a   1.000
_cell.length_b   1.000
_cell.length_c   1.000
_cell.angle_alpha   90.00
_cell.angle_beta   90.00
_cell.angle_gamma   90.00
#
_symmetry.space_group_name_H-M   'P 1'
#
loop_
_entity.id
_entity.type
_entity.pdbx_description
1 polymer ?
#
loop_
_entity_poly.entity_id
_entity_poly.type
_entity_poly.pdbx_seq_one_letter_code
_entity_poly.pdbx_strand_id
1 'polypeptide(L)' 'MNPAGQNNMKPKWMLIPELMDKEKLVELKATYRTDAAVAAYLGIGRHSVEQARMYHRLHKPYARLRSK' A
#
# COMPACT_ATOMS: atom_id res chain seq x y z
N MET A 1 18.32 26.34 6.94
CA MET A 1 17.23 25.48 6.41
C MET A 1 17.80 24.67 5.26
N ASN A 2 18.03 23.36 5.43
CA ASN A 2 18.44 22.50 4.32
C ASN A 2 17.18 21.81 3.79
N PRO A 3 16.76 22.05 2.53
CA PRO A 3 15.64 21.31 1.98
C PRO A 3 16.10 19.88 1.74
N ALA A 4 15.40 18.97 2.42
CA ALA A 4 15.31 17.53 2.18
C ALA A 4 16.28 17.00 1.11
N GLY A 5 17.29 16.26 1.57
CA GLY A 5 17.96 15.26 0.76
C GLY A 5 16.89 14.32 0.20
N GLN A 6 16.49 14.58 -1.04
CA GLN A 6 15.62 13.71 -1.81
C GLN A 6 16.45 12.48 -2.12
N ASN A 7 16.46 11.56 -1.15
CA ASN A 7 16.91 10.20 -1.38
C ASN A 7 16.09 9.67 -2.56
N ASN A 8 16.76 9.54 -3.70
CA ASN A 8 16.32 8.87 -4.90
C ASN A 8 16.21 7.34 -4.67
N MET A 9 15.65 6.95 -3.52
CA MET A 9 15.40 5.57 -3.15
C MET A 9 14.04 5.22 -3.71
N LYS A 10 14.02 4.38 -4.75
CA LYS A 10 12.79 3.73 -5.22
C LYS A 10 12.00 3.26 -3.99
N PRO A 11 10.68 3.51 -3.93
CA PRO A 11 9.88 3.10 -2.80
C PRO A 11 10.10 1.61 -2.53
N LYS A 12 10.41 1.24 -1.28
CA LYS A 12 10.73 -0.17 -0.91
C LYS A 12 9.65 -1.17 -1.36
N TRP A 13 8.39 -0.73 -1.54
CA TRP A 13 7.31 -1.57 -2.05
C TRP A 13 7.49 -2.04 -3.50
N MET A 14 8.21 -1.29 -4.35
CA MET A 14 8.49 -1.69 -5.73
C MET A 14 9.46 -2.87 -5.82
N LEU A 15 10.16 -3.18 -4.73
CA LEU A 15 11.04 -4.35 -4.63
C LEU A 15 10.27 -5.60 -4.15
N ILE A 16 8.99 -5.46 -3.81
CA ILE A 16 8.17 -6.53 -3.25
C ILE A 16 7.19 -6.99 -4.33
N PRO A 17 7.43 -8.17 -4.93
CA PRO A 17 6.59 -8.65 -6.04
C PRO A 17 5.12 -8.80 -5.62
N GLU A 18 4.84 -9.17 -4.37
CA GLU A 18 3.46 -9.28 -3.86
C GLU A 18 2.70 -7.94 -3.81
N LEU A 19 3.42 -6.81 -3.75
CA LEU A 19 2.80 -5.48 -3.78
C LEU A 19 2.75 -4.87 -5.18
N MET A 20 3.63 -5.30 -6.08
CA MET A 20 3.61 -4.94 -7.50
C MET A 20 2.54 -5.70 -8.28
N ASP A 21 2.16 -6.88 -7.82
CA ASP A 21 1.07 -7.63 -8.42
C ASP A 21 -0.27 -7.23 -7.77
N LYS A 22 -1.20 -6.78 -8.61
CA LYS A 22 -2.51 -6.29 -8.15
C LYS A 22 -3.31 -7.41 -7.50
N GLU A 23 -3.27 -8.62 -8.05
CA GLU A 23 -4.06 -9.75 -7.56
C GLU A 23 -3.52 -10.23 -6.22
N LYS A 24 -2.20 -10.32 -6.08
CA LYS A 24 -1.54 -10.62 -4.81
C LYS A 24 -1.81 -9.57 -3.74
N LEU A 25 -1.78 -8.29 -4.10
CA LEU A 25 -2.13 -7.23 -3.16
C LEU A 25 -3.60 -7.34 -2.70
N VAL A 26 -4.52 -7.68 -3.60
CA VAL A 26 -5.93 -7.92 -3.24
C VAL A 26 -6.08 -9.15 -2.36
N GLU A 27 -5.42 -10.25 -2.68
CA GLU A 27 -5.40 -11.50 -1.91
C GLU A 27 -4.85 -11.27 -0.49
N LEU A 28 -3.71 -10.61 -0.36
CA LEU A 28 -3.13 -10.23 0.93
C LEU A 28 -4.08 -9.34 1.72
N LYS A 29 -4.75 -8.39 1.07
CA LYS A 29 -5.74 -7.54 1.75
C LYS A 29 -7.01 -8.29 2.14
N ALA A 30 -7.44 -9.29 1.37
CA ALA A 30 -8.56 -10.15 1.73
C ALA A 30 -8.22 -11.00 2.96
N THR A 31 -7.02 -11.56 3.01
CA THR A 31 -6.51 -12.39 4.13
C THR A 31 -6.31 -11.57 5.40
N TYR A 32 -5.56 -10.47 5.32
CA TYR A 32 -5.12 -9.70 6.50
C TYR A 32 -6.03 -8.53 6.87
N ARG A 33 -7.01 -8.18 6.02
CA ARG A 33 -8.03 -7.12 6.17
C ARG A 33 -7.53 -5.68 6.29
N THR A 34 -6.31 -5.45 6.76
CA THR A 34 -5.76 -4.11 7.03
C THR A 34 -4.37 -3.93 6.41
N ASP A 35 -4.07 -2.70 5.97
CA ASP A 35 -2.75 -2.39 5.40
C ASP A 35 -1.63 -2.57 6.43
N ALA A 36 -1.93 -2.41 7.73
CA ALA A 36 -0.97 -2.62 8.83
C ALA A 36 -0.63 -4.10 9.01
N ALA A 37 -1.60 -5.00 8.93
CA ALA A 37 -1.37 -6.44 9.02
C ALA A 37 -0.61 -6.98 7.80
N VAL A 38 -0.94 -6.48 6.59
CA VAL A 38 -0.15 -6.79 5.38
C VAL A 38 1.29 -6.29 5.52
N ALA A 39 1.48 -5.08 6.05
CA ALA A 39 2.82 -4.51 6.27
C ALA A 39 3.62 -5.33 7.29
N ALA A 40 3.00 -5.76 8.39
CA ALA A 40 3.62 -6.61 9.39
C ALA A 40 4.01 -7.98 8.81
N TYR A 41 3.14 -8.60 8.00
CA TYR A 41 3.41 -9.87 7.33
C TYR A 41 4.61 -9.78 6.37
N LEU A 42 4.68 -8.70 5.59
CA LEU A 42 5.76 -8.46 4.63
C LEU A 42 7.02 -7.84 5.28
N GLY A 43 7.01 -7.56 6.59
CA GLY A 43 8.13 -6.94 7.30
C GLY A 43 8.46 -5.53 6.82
N ILE A 44 7.47 -4.78 6.33
CA ILE A 44 7.68 -3.45 5.73
C ILE A 44 6.89 -2.35 6.42
N GLY A 45 7.16 -1.10 6.04
CA GLY A 45 6.40 0.04 6.51
C GLY A 45 4.97 0.06 5.95
N ARG A 46 3.98 0.39 6.79
CA ARG A 46 2.58 0.59 6.36
C ARG A 46 2.44 1.55 5.18
N HIS A 47 3.27 2.59 5.13
CA HIS A 47 3.28 3.56 4.04
C HIS A 47 3.64 2.93 2.68
N SER A 48 4.46 1.88 2.67
CA SER A 48 4.82 1.10 1.48
C SER A 48 3.61 0.36 0.92
N VAL A 49 2.81 -0.28 1.78
CA VAL A 49 1.54 -0.93 1.37
C VAL A 49 0.52 0.09 0.87
N GLU A 50 0.45 1.26 1.51
CA GLU A 50 -0.45 2.34 1.08
C GLU A 50 -0.09 2.89 -0.30
N GLN A 51 1.19 3.12 -0.58
CA GLN A 51 1.68 3.56 -1.88
C GLN A 51 1.41 2.51 -2.98
N ALA A 52 1.67 1.23 -2.72
CA ALA A 52 1.34 0.14 -3.65
C ALA A 52 -0.16 0.11 -3.96
N ARG A 53 -1.00 0.29 -2.94
CA ARG A 53 -2.45 0.38 -3.09
C ARG A 53 -2.87 1.57 -3.97
N MET A 54 -2.27 2.74 -3.75
CA MET A 54 -2.51 3.92 -4.58
C MET A 54 -2.08 3.70 -6.03
N TYR A 55 -0.92 3.07 -6.24
CA TYR A 55 -0.41 2.72 -7.57
C TYR A 55 -1.36 1.80 -8.34
N HIS A 56 -1.88 0.75 -7.69
CA HIS A 56 -2.87 -0.16 -8.28
C HIS A 56 -4.30 0.39 -8.33
N ARG A 57 -4.51 1.67 -7.95
CA ARG A 57 -5.83 2.33 -7.84
C ARG A 57 -6.83 1.50 -7.03
N LEU A 58 -6.35 0.74 -6.06
CA LEU A 58 -7.18 -0.03 -5.13
C LEU A 58 -7.71 0.92 -4.05
N HIS A 59 -8.59 1.85 -4.43
CA HIS A 59 -9.21 2.75 -3.47
C HIS A 59 -9.90 1.91 -2.39
N LYS A 60 -9.64 2.24 -1.11
CA LYS A 60 -10.61 1.88 -0.07
C LYS A 60 -11.95 2.45 -0.56
N PRO A 61 -13.06 1.70 -0.52
CA PRO A 61 -14.35 2.35 -0.57
C PRO A 61 -14.37 3.25 0.67
N TYR A 62 -14.05 4.53 0.49
CA TYR A 62 -14.47 5.55 1.42
C TYR A 62 -15.99 5.47 1.34
N ALA A 63 -16.57 4.77 2.30
CA ALA A 63 -17.99 4.67 2.46
C ALA A 63 -18.55 6.10 2.55
N ARG A 64 -19.22 6.55 1.47
CA ARG A 64 -20.62 6.98 1.48
C ARG A 64 -21.00 7.66 0.16
N LEU A 65 -21.87 7.00 -0.58
CA LEU A 65 -23.11 7.63 -1.05
C LEU A 65 -24.27 6.77 -0.54
N ARG A 66 -24.56 6.93 0.75
CA ARG A 66 -25.90 6.77 1.29
C ARG A 66 -26.52 8.17 1.29
N SER A 67 -27.33 8.45 0.29
CA SER A 67 -28.46 9.40 0.30
C SER A 67 -29.52 8.69 -0.55
N LYS A 68 -30.34 7.86 0.10
CA LYS A 68 -31.73 8.13 0.48
C LYS A 68 -32.61 8.39 -0.74
#